data_AF-A0AAU1C3N7-F1
#
_entry.id   AF-A0AAU1C3N7-F1
#
_cell.length_a   1.000
_cell.length_b   1.000
_cell.length_c   1.000
_cell.angle_alpha   90.00
_cell.angle_beta   90.00
_cell.angle_gamma   90.00
#
_symmetry.space_group_name_H-M   'P 1'
#
loop_
_entity.id
_entity.type
_entity.pdbx_description
1 polymer ?
#
loop_
_entity_poly.entity_id
_entity_poly.type
_entity_poly.pdbx_seq_one_letter_code
_entity_poly.pdbx_strand_id
1 'polypeptide(L)'
;MARSRRERDRRRSPTAARHADAIRLALMEVAPAGLKKSRLTAVTELSRSQIVRGLAAYHELAGEKGWPPLPWSFKAGYHFCEDAVELEAWERDWAEVKSTQITSVINGILARHARLFPKSRWVAYFSAQMNAVQSSLDMIAHPRNQ
;
A
#
# COMPACT_ATOMS: atom_id res chain seq x y z
N MET A 1 -18.10 7.53 4.80
CA MET A 1 -17.05 8.53 5.11
C MET A 1 -16.51 8.45 6.55
N ALA A 2 -17.35 8.31 7.59
CA ALA A 2 -16.89 8.27 9.00
C ALA A 2 -15.86 7.15 9.32
N ARG A 3 -15.99 5.97 8.70
CA ARG A 3 -15.06 4.85 8.93
C ARG A 3 -13.66 5.11 8.39
N SER A 4 -13.54 5.77 7.24
CA SER A 4 -12.24 6.15 6.64
C SER A 4 -11.55 7.24 7.46
N ARG A 5 -12.30 8.22 7.96
CA ARG A 5 -11.76 9.25 8.87
C ARG A 5 -11.25 8.63 10.17
N ARG A 6 -12.05 7.79 10.83
CA ARG A 6 -11.63 7.07 12.04
C ARG A 6 -10.40 6.20 11.83
N GLU A 7 -10.27 5.58 10.67
CA GLU A 7 -9.10 4.75 10.37
C GLU A 7 -7.84 5.60 10.15
N ARG A 8 -7.96 6.76 9.48
CA ARG A 8 -6.86 7.73 9.39
C ARG A 8 -6.48 8.30 10.76
N ASP A 9 -7.46 8.69 11.57
CA ASP A 9 -7.22 9.19 12.92
C ASP A 9 -6.52 8.14 13.80
N ARG A 10 -6.86 6.85 13.63
CA ARG A 10 -6.16 5.74 14.30
C ARG A 10 -4.72 5.59 13.84
N ARG A 11 -4.45 5.67 12.53
CA ARG A 11 -3.08 5.59 11.98
C ARG A 11 -2.21 6.76 12.38
N ARG A 12 -2.82 7.94 12.59
CA ARG A 12 -2.15 9.15 13.08
C ARG A 12 -2.18 9.29 14.60
N SER A 13 -2.71 8.31 15.32
CA SER A 13 -2.73 8.35 16.79
C SER A 13 -1.31 8.31 17.37
N PRO A 14 -1.08 8.91 18.56
CA PRO A 14 0.24 8.87 19.21
C PRO A 14 0.78 7.46 19.41
N THR A 15 -0.10 6.50 19.71
CA THR A 15 0.27 5.09 19.87
C THR A 15 0.73 4.46 18.54
N ALA A 16 0.03 4.73 17.45
CA ALA A 16 0.42 4.23 16.13
C ALA A 16 1.73 4.86 15.65
N ALA A 17 1.96 6.15 15.95
CA ALA A 17 3.22 6.82 15.69
C ALA A 17 4.39 6.18 16.46
N ARG A 18 4.20 5.86 17.75
CA ARG A 18 5.21 5.11 18.54
C ARG A 18 5.52 3.73 17.94
N HIS A 19 4.50 3.02 17.46
CA HIS A 19 4.72 1.74 16.78
C HIS A 19 5.49 1.91 15.47
N ALA A 20 5.19 2.95 14.68
CA ALA A 20 5.93 3.28 13.47
C ALA A 20 7.41 3.59 13.77
N ASP A 21 7.67 4.39 14.81
CA ASP A 21 9.04 4.70 15.25
C ASP A 21 9.79 3.45 15.76
N ALA A 22 9.15 2.58 16.54
CA ALA A 22 9.76 1.33 17.00
C ALA A 22 10.14 0.41 15.83
N ILE A 23 9.27 0.28 14.82
CA ILE A 23 9.55 -0.48 13.60
C ILE A 23 10.71 0.15 12.82
N ARG A 24 10.71 1.48 12.69
CA ARG A 24 11.77 2.22 11.99
C ARG A 24 13.13 1.98 12.65
N LEU A 25 13.22 2.13 13.97
CA LEU A 25 14.44 1.90 14.73
C LEU A 25 14.92 0.45 14.60
N ALA A 26 14.02 -0.52 14.75
CA ALA A 26 14.38 -1.94 14.59
C ALA A 26 14.92 -2.27 13.19
N LEU A 27 14.46 -1.57 12.15
CA LEU A 27 14.96 -1.73 10.79
C LEU A 27 16.28 -1.01 10.54
N MET A 28 16.54 0.11 11.24
CA MET A 28 17.83 0.82 11.15
C MET A 28 18.97 -0.06 11.67
N GLU A 29 18.74 -0.80 12.75
CA GLU A 29 19.73 -1.72 13.34
C GLU A 29 20.19 -2.86 12.40
N VAL A 30 19.39 -3.17 11.37
CA VAL A 30 19.70 -4.26 10.43
C VAL A 30 19.80 -3.78 8.98
N ALA A 31 19.80 -2.47 8.76
CA ALA A 31 19.88 -1.91 7.42
C ALA A 31 21.21 -2.34 6.75
N PRO A 32 21.20 -2.73 5.46
CA PRO A 32 20.07 -2.74 4.52
C PRO A 32 19.29 -4.07 4.45
N ALA A 33 19.63 -5.08 5.25
CA ALA A 33 19.14 -6.45 5.08
C ALA A 33 17.61 -6.62 5.29
N GLY A 34 16.99 -5.79 6.13
CA GLY A 34 15.55 -5.82 6.38
C GLY A 34 15.05 -6.91 7.33
N LEU A 35 13.75 -6.89 7.60
CA LEU A 35 13.07 -7.84 8.49
C LEU A 35 11.74 -8.34 7.95
N LYS A 36 11.49 -9.64 8.12
CA LYS A 36 10.15 -10.23 7.96
C LYS A 36 9.23 -9.85 9.12
N LYS A 37 7.90 -9.90 8.89
CA LYS A 37 6.89 -9.60 9.91
C LYS A 37 7.09 -10.41 11.21
N SER A 38 7.41 -11.69 11.10
CA SER A 38 7.67 -12.55 12.28
C SER A 38 8.84 -12.04 13.11
N ARG A 39 9.93 -11.63 12.46
CA ARG A 39 11.10 -11.08 13.14
C ARG A 39 10.83 -9.69 13.69
N LEU A 40 10.10 -8.84 12.97
CA LEU A 40 9.64 -7.54 13.47
C LEU A 40 8.86 -7.67 14.78
N THR A 41 7.89 -8.60 14.85
CA THR A 41 7.19 -8.90 16.10
C THR A 41 8.16 -9.28 17.21
N ALA A 42 9.15 -10.13 16.93
CA ALA A 42 10.10 -10.59 17.94
C ALA A 42 11.03 -9.48 18.45
N VAL A 43 11.52 -8.59 17.58
CA VAL A 43 12.49 -7.54 17.97
C VAL A 43 11.84 -6.28 18.53
N THR A 44 10.58 -6.00 18.18
CA THR A 44 9.84 -4.83 18.68
C THR A 44 8.89 -5.15 19.82
N GLU A 45 8.69 -6.45 20.13
CA GLU A 45 7.70 -6.97 21.07
C GLU A 45 6.25 -6.55 20.74
N LEU A 46 6.01 -6.04 19.53
CA LEU A 46 4.68 -5.64 19.07
C LEU A 46 3.90 -6.85 18.57
N SER A 47 2.62 -6.92 18.93
CA SER A 47 1.72 -7.91 18.34
C SER A 47 1.58 -7.72 16.82
N ARG A 48 1.17 -8.77 16.11
CA ARG A 48 0.95 -8.72 14.65
C ARG A 48 0.00 -7.58 14.23
N SER A 49 -1.02 -7.31 15.04
CA SER A 49 -1.97 -6.21 14.78
C SER A 49 -1.36 -4.82 14.98
N GLN A 50 -0.40 -4.69 15.90
CA GLN A 50 0.33 -3.45 16.14
C GLN A 50 1.38 -3.23 15.06
N ILE A 51 2.05 -4.28 14.57
CA ILE A 51 2.93 -4.20 13.41
C ILE A 51 2.19 -3.68 12.18
N VAL A 52 1.03 -4.27 11.85
CA VAL A 52 0.24 -3.80 10.68
C VAL A 52 -0.17 -2.34 10.84
N ARG A 53 -0.61 -1.93 12.03
CA ARG A 53 -0.97 -0.54 12.32
C ARG A 53 0.24 0.40 12.28
N GLY A 54 1.38 -0.01 12.81
CA GLY A 54 2.63 0.73 12.82
C GLY A 54 3.19 0.93 11.41
N LEU A 55 3.16 -0.10 10.56
CA LEU A 55 3.53 0.01 9.15
C LEU A 55 2.58 0.96 8.39
N ALA A 56 1.27 0.86 8.62
CA ALA A 56 0.31 1.79 8.01
C ALA A 56 0.53 3.24 8.49
N ALA A 57 0.84 3.43 9.77
CA ALA A 57 1.20 4.73 10.33
C ALA A 57 2.53 5.25 9.77
N TYR A 58 3.51 4.37 9.57
CA TYR A 58 4.79 4.71 8.96
C TYR A 58 4.57 5.33 7.58
N HIS A 59 3.83 4.68 6.69
CA HIS A 59 3.59 5.22 5.34
C HIS A 59 2.85 6.56 5.33
N GLU A 60 1.97 6.81 6.29
CA GLU A 60 1.26 8.09 6.43
C GLU A 60 2.19 9.20 6.97
N LEU A 61 3.11 8.86 7.86
CA LEU A 61 4.03 9.80 8.51
C LEU A 61 5.32 10.02 7.73
N ALA A 62 5.70 9.08 6.86
CA ALA A 62 7.01 9.08 6.21
C ALA A 62 7.23 10.34 5.35
N GLY A 63 6.22 10.76 4.59
CA GLY A 63 6.30 11.99 3.80
C GLY A 63 6.45 13.25 4.66
N GLU A 64 5.72 13.34 5.77
CA GLU A 64 5.78 14.50 6.68
C GLU A 64 7.09 14.57 7.46
N LYS A 65 7.65 13.42 7.82
CA LYS A 65 8.87 13.31 8.63
C LYS A 65 10.16 13.13 7.80
N GLY A 66 10.06 13.07 6.48
CA GLY A 66 11.21 12.81 5.59
C GLY A 66 11.84 11.44 5.82
N TRP A 67 11.06 10.42 6.17
CA TRP A 67 11.59 9.06 6.39
C TRP A 67 11.80 8.33 5.06
N PRO A 68 12.79 7.41 5.00
CA PRO A 68 13.08 6.66 3.79
C PRO A 68 11.90 5.77 3.35
N PRO A 69 11.81 5.45 2.05
CA PRO A 69 10.81 4.51 1.57
C PRO A 69 11.01 3.14 2.22
N LEU A 70 9.89 2.46 2.49
CA LEU A 70 9.86 1.16 3.16
C LEU A 70 9.14 0.12 2.30
N PRO A 71 9.74 -0.32 1.18
CA PRO A 71 9.17 -1.40 0.39
C PRO A 71 9.21 -2.72 1.16
N TRP A 72 8.44 -3.68 0.64
CA TRP A 72 8.47 -5.07 1.10
C TRP A 72 8.87 -5.97 -0.06
N SER A 73 9.84 -6.86 0.17
CA SER A 73 10.20 -7.91 -0.78
C SER A 73 10.14 -9.31 -0.16
N PHE A 74 9.94 -10.33 -1.00
CA PHE A 74 9.96 -11.72 -0.54
C PHE A 74 11.35 -12.16 -0.06
N LYS A 75 12.43 -11.53 -0.51
CA LYS A 75 13.79 -11.82 -0.04
C LYS A 75 14.10 -11.11 1.29
N ALA A 76 14.13 -9.77 1.30
CA ALA A 76 14.54 -8.97 2.45
C ALA A 76 13.44 -8.75 3.51
N GLY A 77 12.17 -8.77 3.09
CA GLY A 77 11.07 -8.33 3.95
C GLY A 77 10.92 -6.81 3.88
N TYR A 78 10.51 -6.18 4.98
CA TYR A 78 10.50 -4.72 5.08
C TYR A 78 11.93 -4.24 5.28
N HIS A 79 12.37 -3.28 4.48
CA HIS A 79 13.72 -2.73 4.54
C HIS A 79 13.71 -1.30 4.01
N PHE A 80 14.71 -0.51 4.37
CA PHE A 80 14.93 0.80 3.75
C PHE A 80 15.65 0.57 2.43
N CYS A 81 15.03 1.03 1.35
CA CYS A 81 15.59 0.91 0.02
C CYS A 81 16.27 2.23 -0.35
N GLU A 82 17.55 2.14 -0.70
CA GLU A 82 18.37 3.26 -1.18
C GLU A 82 18.66 3.16 -2.68
N ASP A 83 18.31 2.04 -3.31
CA ASP A 83 18.48 1.80 -4.74
C ASP A 83 17.21 2.22 -5.52
N ALA A 84 17.38 3.21 -6.39
CA ALA A 84 16.29 3.71 -7.23
C ALA A 84 15.71 2.63 -8.15
N VAL A 85 16.52 1.69 -8.63
CA VAL A 85 16.07 0.63 -9.54
C VAL A 85 15.21 -0.39 -8.79
N GLU A 86 15.61 -0.77 -7.58
CA GLU A 86 14.81 -1.65 -6.72
C GLU A 86 13.49 -0.97 -6.34
N LEU A 87 13.53 0.30 -5.98
CA LEU A 87 12.33 1.05 -5.61
C LEU A 87 11.35 1.17 -6.78
N GLU A 88 11.84 1.54 -7.97
CA GLU A 88 11.02 1.63 -9.17
C GLU A 88 10.41 0.26 -9.54
N ALA A 89 11.18 -0.82 -9.42
CA ALA A 89 10.66 -2.17 -9.66
C ALA A 89 9.54 -2.53 -8.67
N TRP A 90 9.68 -2.16 -7.40
CA TRP A 90 8.64 -2.34 -6.39
C TRP A 90 7.38 -1.51 -6.70
N GLU A 91 7.54 -0.27 -7.15
CA GLU A 91 6.43 0.62 -7.52
C GLU A 91 5.64 0.09 -8.73
N ARG A 92 6.35 -0.46 -9.73
CA ARG A 92 5.75 -1.12 -10.89
C ARG A 92 4.97 -2.38 -10.48
N ASP A 93 5.54 -3.25 -9.65
CA ASP A 93 4.85 -4.44 -9.13
C ASP A 93 3.61 -4.06 -8.29
N TRP A 94 3.73 -3.02 -7.47
CA TRP A 94 2.59 -2.48 -6.73
C TRP A 94 1.47 -2.02 -7.67
N ALA A 95 1.80 -1.29 -8.73
CA ALA A 95 0.83 -0.80 -9.70
C ALA A 95 0.13 -1.96 -10.43
N GLU A 96 0.87 -2.98 -10.83
CA GLU A 96 0.36 -4.18 -11.50
C GLU A 96 -0.64 -4.94 -10.62
N VAL A 97 -0.27 -5.18 -9.35
CA VAL A 97 -1.16 -5.82 -8.38
C VAL A 97 -2.45 -5.01 -8.19
N LYS A 98 -2.37 -3.67 -8.16
CA LYS A 98 -3.54 -2.81 -8.05
C LYS A 98 -4.40 -2.81 -9.31
N SER A 99 -3.81 -2.80 -10.49
CA SER A 99 -4.55 -2.91 -11.74
C SER A 99 -5.32 -4.22 -11.83
N THR A 100 -4.67 -5.34 -11.48
CA THR A 100 -5.31 -6.67 -11.43
C THR A 100 -6.48 -6.70 -10.45
N GLN A 101 -6.32 -6.11 -9.25
CA GLN A 101 -7.41 -6.02 -8.28
C GLN A 101 -8.60 -5.21 -8.80
N ILE A 102 -8.34 -4.10 -9.49
CA ILE A 102 -9.38 -3.25 -10.09
C ILE A 102 -10.09 -3.98 -11.24
N THR A 103 -9.34 -4.66 -12.10
CA THR A 103 -9.88 -5.50 -13.18
C THR A 103 -10.86 -6.53 -12.64
N SER A 104 -10.52 -7.17 -11.52
CA SER A 104 -11.42 -8.13 -10.85
C SER A 104 -12.73 -7.47 -10.39
N VAL A 105 -12.68 -6.25 -9.85
CA VAL A 105 -13.88 -5.49 -9.45
C VAL A 105 -14.73 -5.10 -10.66
N ILE A 106 -14.11 -4.62 -11.73
CA ILE A 106 -14.80 -4.24 -12.97
C ILE A 106 -15.56 -5.44 -13.54
N ASN A 107 -14.86 -6.57 -13.73
CA ASN A 107 -15.44 -7.75 -14.37
C ASN A 107 -16.40 -8.51 -13.45
N GLY A 108 -16.04 -8.65 -12.18
CA GLY A 108 -16.79 -9.45 -11.20
C GLY A 108 -18.04 -8.76 -10.68
N ILE A 109 -18.01 -7.43 -10.54
CA ILE A 109 -19.06 -6.67 -9.85
C ILE A 109 -19.70 -5.67 -10.80
N LEU A 110 -18.93 -4.75 -11.39
CA LEU A 110 -19.50 -3.62 -12.13
C LEU A 110 -20.16 -4.06 -13.44
N ALA A 111 -19.54 -4.96 -14.19
CA ALA A 111 -20.13 -5.54 -15.39
C ALA A 111 -21.44 -6.27 -15.09
N ARG A 112 -21.51 -7.00 -13.96
CA ARG A 112 -22.75 -7.67 -13.53
C ARG A 112 -23.83 -6.67 -13.13
N HIS A 113 -23.46 -5.63 -12.37
CA HIS A 113 -24.36 -4.55 -12.00
C HIS A 113 -24.93 -3.86 -13.26
N ALA A 114 -24.09 -3.51 -14.24
CA ALA A 114 -24.52 -2.88 -15.48
C ALA A 114 -25.51 -3.76 -16.27
N ARG A 115 -25.32 -5.09 -16.28
CA ARG A 115 -26.28 -6.01 -16.91
C ARG A 115 -27.63 -6.05 -16.19
N LEU A 116 -27.64 -6.06 -14.86
CA LEU A 116 -28.89 -6.11 -14.08
C LEU A 116 -29.64 -4.77 -14.13
N PHE A 117 -28.91 -3.66 -14.20
CA PHE A 117 -29.47 -2.31 -14.15
C PHE A 117 -28.90 -1.42 -15.27
N PRO A 118 -29.24 -1.68 -16.54
CA PRO A 118 -28.60 -1.04 -17.69
C PRO A 118 -28.83 0.47 -17.78
N LYS A 119 -29.89 0.99 -17.14
CA LYS A 119 -30.19 2.44 -17.08
C LYS A 119 -29.58 3.14 -15.87
N SER A 120 -28.83 2.43 -15.02
CA SER A 120 -28.21 3.01 -13.83
C SER A 120 -27.07 3.96 -14.20
N ARG A 121 -27.30 5.26 -14.02
CA ARG A 121 -26.25 6.28 -14.22
C ARG A 121 -25.07 6.09 -13.27
N TRP A 122 -25.32 5.54 -12.07
CA TRP A 122 -24.28 5.27 -11.08
C TRP A 122 -23.28 4.22 -11.55
N VAL A 123 -23.72 3.07 -12.06
CA VAL A 123 -22.80 2.02 -12.50
C VAL A 123 -22.05 2.41 -13.77
N ALA A 124 -22.68 3.19 -14.66
CA ALA A 124 -22.00 3.76 -15.81
C ALA A 124 -20.86 4.69 -15.38
N TYR A 125 -21.14 5.63 -14.46
CA TYR A 125 -20.12 6.53 -13.90
C TYR A 125 -19.00 5.75 -13.17
N PHE A 126 -19.36 4.83 -12.28
CA PHE A 126 -18.38 4.03 -11.52
C PHE A 126 -17.47 3.26 -12.48
N SER A 127 -18.05 2.53 -13.45
CA SER A 127 -17.28 1.78 -14.44
C SER A 127 -16.30 2.67 -15.20
N ALA A 128 -16.75 3.85 -15.65
CA ALA A 128 -15.89 4.79 -16.35
C ALA A 128 -14.70 5.25 -15.49
N GLN A 129 -14.94 5.62 -14.22
CA GLN A 129 -13.88 6.03 -13.30
C GLN A 129 -12.89 4.89 -13.01
N MET A 130 -13.37 3.66 -12.83
CA MET A 130 -12.49 2.53 -12.54
C MET A 130 -11.64 2.12 -13.74
N ASN A 131 -12.21 2.16 -14.95
CA ASN A 131 -11.43 1.94 -16.17
C ASN A 131 -10.33 3.00 -16.34
N ALA A 132 -10.62 4.27 -16.01
CA ALA A 132 -9.60 5.31 -16.04
C ALA A 132 -8.47 5.05 -15.02
N VAL A 133 -8.81 4.69 -13.78
CA VAL A 133 -7.80 4.34 -12.76
C VAL A 133 -6.99 3.11 -13.18
N GLN A 134 -7.64 2.08 -13.74
CA GLN A 134 -6.96 0.88 -14.26
C GLN A 134 -5.94 1.27 -15.34
N SER A 135 -6.35 2.06 -16.33
CA SER A 135 -5.46 2.50 -17.41
C SER A 135 -4.25 3.27 -16.89
N SER A 136 -4.42 4.12 -15.88
CA SER A 136 -3.30 4.84 -15.27
C SER A 136 -2.33 3.90 -14.54
N LEU A 137 -2.84 2.90 -13.82
CA LEU A 137 -2.01 1.89 -13.15
C LEU A 137 -1.27 1.01 -14.15
N ASP A 138 -1.92 0.61 -15.24
CA ASP A 138 -1.30 -0.17 -16.32
C ASP A 138 -0.13 0.59 -16.96
N MET A 139 -0.27 1.91 -17.14
CA MET A 139 0.82 2.75 -17.64
C MET A 139 2.01 2.85 -16.67
N ILE A 140 1.76 2.83 -15.36
CA ILE A 140 2.82 2.82 -14.35
C ILE A 140 3.51 1.46 -14.31
N ALA A 141 2.74 0.36 -14.37
CA ALA A 141 3.28 -1.00 -14.35
C ALA A 141 4.10 -1.31 -15.61
N HIS A 142 3.64 -0.82 -16.76
CA HIS A 142 4.22 -1.06 -18.08
C HIS A 142 4.53 0.28 -18.77
N PRO A 143 5.54 1.03 -18.30
CA PRO A 143 5.91 2.27 -18.93
C PRO A 143 6.36 1.95 -20.36
N ARG A 144 5.68 2.53 -21.35
CA ARG A 144 6.12 2.47 -22.74
C ARG A 144 7.42 3.26 -22.78
N ASN A 145 8.54 2.56 -22.97
CA ASN A 145 9.90 3.09 -23.07
C ASN A 145 9.92 4.55 -23.55
N GLN A 146 10.29 5.48 -22.65
CA GLN A 146 10.78 6.80 -23.04
C GLN A 146 12.28 6.71 -23.29
#